data_AF-A0A3M9MKP4-F1
#
_entry.id   AF-A0A3M9MKP4-F1
#
_cell.length_a   1.000
_cell.length_b   1.000
_cell.length_c   1.000
_cell.angle_alpha   90.00
_cell.angle_beta   90.00
_cell.angle_gamma   90.00
#
_symmetry.space_group_name_H-M   'P 1'
#
loop_
_entity.id
_entity.type
_entity.pdbx_description
1 polymer ?
#
loop_
_entity_poly.entity_id
_entity_poly.type
_entity_poly.pdbx_seq_one_letter_code
_entity_poly.pdbx_strand_id
1 'polypeptide(L)'
;MDIRIETASELPQEIATAAELRRLLRAYDLRGLEWTDRVIVRTGQPSHSHPVVTLNTRRTGDSLLATYLHEQLHWWLIDHDQAAAAIDATGATWPSTPSASDGGARSDHSTRLHLFVCFLEHRAMQLLTGPDRASDVLTTQIDAGLYPWVRRELREQQTALSTLCDRYELWPPRLREIRAE
;
A
#
# COMPACT_ATOMS: atom_id res chain seq x y z
N MET A 1 -15.13 1.23 -10.58
CA MET A 1 -15.10 2.70 -10.54
C MET A 1 -14.32 3.17 -11.76
N ASP A 2 -14.55 4.38 -12.27
CA ASP A 2 -13.69 4.92 -13.35
C ASP A 2 -12.62 5.81 -12.73
N ILE A 3 -11.34 5.46 -12.91
CA ILE A 3 -10.21 6.17 -12.30
C ILE A 3 -9.69 7.24 -13.26
N ARG A 4 -9.85 8.51 -12.87
CA ARG A 4 -9.30 9.68 -13.56
C ARG A 4 -7.83 9.84 -13.20
N ILE A 5 -6.96 9.57 -14.18
CA ILE A 5 -5.51 9.73 -14.03
C ILE A 5 -5.08 11.01 -14.75
N GLU A 6 -4.57 11.97 -13.99
CA GLU A 6 -4.07 13.27 -14.42
C GLU A 6 -2.55 13.34 -14.27
N THR A 7 -1.88 14.18 -15.07
CA THR A 7 -0.47 14.54 -14.86
C THR A 7 -0.39 15.93 -14.26
N ALA A 8 0.49 16.15 -13.29
CA ALA A 8 0.58 17.43 -12.61
C ALA A 8 1.12 18.55 -13.52
N SER A 9 2.04 18.22 -14.43
CA SER A 9 2.79 19.19 -15.24
C SER A 9 3.01 18.74 -16.69
N GLU A 10 2.36 17.66 -17.12
CA GLU A 10 2.49 17.08 -18.48
C GLU A 10 3.94 16.75 -18.89
N LEU A 11 4.81 16.50 -17.91
CA LEU A 11 6.20 16.11 -18.20
C LEU A 11 6.25 14.72 -18.85
N PRO A 12 7.24 14.43 -19.72
CA PRO A 12 7.32 13.14 -20.41
C PRO A 12 7.26 11.92 -19.49
N GLN A 13 7.97 11.97 -18.35
CA GLN A 13 7.90 10.87 -17.36
C GLN A 13 6.53 10.76 -16.67
N GLU A 14 5.80 11.86 -16.45
CA GLU A 14 4.46 11.82 -15.86
C GLU A 14 3.46 11.21 -16.84
N ILE A 15 3.55 11.60 -18.11
CA ILE A 15 2.74 11.04 -19.19
C ILE A 15 2.99 9.54 -19.32
N ALA A 16 4.26 9.12 -19.30
CA ALA A 16 4.65 7.72 -19.38
C ALA A 16 4.11 6.90 -18.20
N THR A 17 4.32 7.37 -16.96
CA THR A 17 3.79 6.71 -15.76
C THR A 17 2.26 6.67 -15.75
N ALA A 18 1.58 7.75 -16.19
CA ALA A 18 0.11 7.76 -16.29
C ALA A 18 -0.40 6.77 -17.34
N ALA A 19 0.27 6.66 -18.49
CA ALA A 19 -0.06 5.69 -19.53
C ALA A 19 0.16 4.24 -19.05
N GLU A 20 1.26 3.99 -18.34
CA GLU A 20 1.56 2.69 -17.74
C GLU A 20 0.53 2.33 -16.67
N LEU A 21 0.20 3.26 -15.76
CA LEU A 21 -0.82 3.03 -14.74
C LEU A 21 -2.15 2.65 -15.39
N ARG A 22 -2.61 3.40 -16.40
CA ARG A 22 -3.83 3.05 -17.16
C ARG A 22 -3.78 1.65 -17.75
N ARG A 23 -2.62 1.19 -18.22
CA ARG A 23 -2.44 -0.18 -18.73
C ARG A 23 -2.55 -1.21 -17.62
N LEU A 24 -1.96 -0.94 -16.45
CA LEU A 24 -2.04 -1.82 -15.27
C LEU A 24 -3.48 -1.92 -14.75
N LEU A 25 -4.19 -0.79 -14.58
CA LEU A 25 -5.57 -0.79 -14.09
C LEU A 25 -6.54 -1.52 -15.04
N ARG A 26 -6.22 -1.61 -16.33
CA ARG A 26 -6.99 -2.43 -17.30
C ARG A 26 -6.59 -3.91 -17.28
N ALA A 27 -5.37 -4.24 -16.88
CA ALA A 27 -4.85 -5.61 -16.90
C ALA A 27 -5.30 -6.43 -15.68
N TYR A 28 -5.65 -5.77 -14.58
CA TYR A 28 -6.01 -6.40 -13.31
C TYR A 28 -7.43 -6.02 -12.88
N ASP A 29 -8.11 -6.95 -12.22
CA ASP A 29 -9.43 -6.70 -11.61
C ASP A 29 -9.29 -6.11 -10.21
N LEU A 30 -9.42 -4.79 -10.11
CA LEU A 30 -9.20 -4.01 -8.88
C LEU A 30 -10.48 -3.76 -8.08
N ARG A 31 -11.62 -4.36 -8.47
CA ARG A 31 -12.89 -4.14 -7.78
C ARG A 31 -12.75 -4.47 -6.28
N GLY A 32 -13.13 -3.52 -5.43
CA GLY A 32 -13.02 -3.65 -3.97
C GLY A 32 -11.64 -3.37 -3.39
N LEU A 33 -10.71 -2.81 -4.18
CA LEU A 33 -9.38 -2.31 -3.79
C LEU A 33 -9.17 -0.82 -4.12
N GLU A 34 -10.25 -0.11 -4.48
CA GLU A 34 -10.21 1.30 -4.90
C GLU A 34 -11.23 2.11 -4.08
N TRP A 35 -10.79 3.26 -3.54
CA TRP A 35 -11.59 4.14 -2.67
C TRP A 35 -11.62 5.60 -3.13
N THR A 36 -10.80 5.94 -4.11
CA THR A 36 -10.80 7.26 -4.75
C THR A 36 -10.85 7.08 -6.25
N ASP A 37 -11.46 8.03 -6.94
CA ASP A 37 -11.62 8.01 -8.40
C ASP A 37 -10.60 8.90 -9.11
N ARG A 38 -9.65 9.49 -8.37
CA ARG A 38 -8.72 10.50 -8.89
C ARG A 38 -7.30 10.22 -8.45
N VAL A 39 -6.40 10.19 -9.43
CA VAL A 39 -4.96 9.99 -9.26
C VAL A 39 -4.20 11.08 -10.01
N ILE A 40 -3.22 11.68 -9.36
CA ILE A 40 -2.29 12.62 -9.96
C ILE A 40 -0.92 11.96 -10.08
N VAL A 41 -0.31 12.00 -11.26
CA VAL A 41 1.09 11.61 -11.45
C VAL A 41 1.96 12.86 -11.38
N ARG A 42 2.94 12.87 -10.47
CA ARG A 42 3.82 14.03 -10.23
C ARG A 42 5.27 13.61 -10.05
N THR A 43 6.17 14.25 -10.79
CA THR A 43 7.61 14.07 -10.64
C THR A 43 8.14 14.84 -9.43
N GLY A 44 9.15 14.29 -8.75
CA GLY A 44 9.96 15.04 -7.78
C GLY A 44 9.40 15.10 -6.36
N GLN A 45 8.27 14.44 -6.08
CA GLN A 45 7.70 14.32 -4.74
C GLN A 45 7.43 12.85 -4.39
N PRO A 46 7.50 12.43 -3.12
CA PRO A 46 7.06 11.10 -2.72
C PRO A 46 5.60 10.86 -3.07
N SER A 47 5.26 9.61 -3.37
CA SER A 47 3.86 9.20 -3.46
C SER A 47 3.16 9.43 -2.13
N HIS A 48 1.87 9.77 -2.18
CA HIS A 48 1.04 9.99 -0.99
C HIS A 48 -0.44 9.92 -1.35
N SER A 49 -1.27 9.58 -0.36
CA SER A 49 -2.71 9.36 -0.53
C SER A 49 -3.55 10.64 -0.44
N HIS A 50 -3.10 11.65 0.31
CA HIS A 50 -3.93 12.81 0.69
C HIS A 50 -3.36 14.15 0.22
N PRO A 51 -4.22 15.11 -0.20
CA PRO A 51 -5.68 15.03 -0.26
C PRO A 51 -6.22 14.26 -1.48
N VAL A 52 -5.34 13.91 -2.42
CA VAL A 52 -5.62 13.10 -3.61
C VAL A 52 -4.45 12.15 -3.79
N VAL A 53 -4.73 10.91 -4.21
CA VAL A 53 -3.69 9.93 -4.50
C VAL A 53 -2.74 10.51 -5.53
N THR A 54 -1.49 10.69 -5.13
CA THR A 54 -0.42 11.24 -5.96
C THR A 54 0.70 10.22 -6.06
N LEU A 55 1.08 9.85 -7.29
CA LEU A 55 2.12 8.87 -7.55
C LEU A 55 3.36 9.52 -8.16
N ASN A 56 4.53 9.14 -7.64
CA ASN A 56 5.82 9.49 -8.22
C ASN A 56 6.11 8.69 -9.51
N THR A 57 6.90 9.26 -10.40
CA THR A 57 7.38 8.66 -11.66
C THR A 57 8.60 7.73 -11.53
N ARG A 58 9.11 7.46 -10.32
CA ARG A 58 10.29 6.60 -10.06
C ARG A 58 10.00 5.10 -10.11
N ARG A 59 8.73 4.70 -10.10
CA ARG A 59 8.30 3.29 -10.07
C ARG A 59 7.56 2.94 -11.37
N THR A 60 7.75 1.71 -11.82
CA THR A 60 7.14 1.15 -13.04
C THR A 60 6.66 -0.28 -12.75
N GLY A 61 5.91 -0.87 -13.68
CA GLY A 61 5.42 -2.25 -13.60
C GLY A 61 4.69 -2.56 -12.30
N ASP A 62 5.00 -3.71 -11.70
CA ASP A 62 4.34 -4.16 -10.47
C ASP A 62 4.68 -3.27 -9.26
N SER A 63 5.83 -2.61 -9.26
CA SER A 63 6.15 -1.62 -8.21
C SER A 63 5.25 -0.38 -8.31
N LEU A 64 4.88 0.05 -9.53
CA LEU A 64 3.91 1.14 -9.71
C LEU A 64 2.52 0.71 -9.25
N LEU A 65 2.09 -0.52 -9.59
CA LEU A 65 0.82 -1.08 -9.13
C LEU A 65 0.77 -1.18 -7.60
N ALA A 66 1.81 -1.70 -6.96
CA ALA A 66 1.89 -1.78 -5.51
C ALA A 66 1.87 -0.41 -4.85
N THR A 67 2.55 0.58 -5.43
CA THR A 67 2.49 1.97 -4.93
C THR A 67 1.09 2.56 -5.08
N TYR A 68 0.38 2.28 -6.17
CA TYR A 68 -1.01 2.70 -6.33
C TYR A 68 -1.92 2.08 -5.25
N LEU A 69 -1.84 0.76 -5.06
CA LEU A 69 -2.60 0.04 -4.04
C LEU A 69 -2.27 0.53 -2.63
N HIS A 70 -1.00 0.83 -2.34
CA HIS A 70 -0.57 1.43 -1.08
C HIS A 70 -1.36 2.69 -0.75
N GLU A 71 -1.41 3.63 -1.69
CA GLU A 71 -2.11 4.89 -1.48
C GLU A 71 -3.63 4.71 -1.41
N GLN A 72 -4.19 3.75 -2.15
CA GLN A 72 -5.61 3.39 -2.01
C GLN A 72 -5.91 2.81 -0.63
N LEU A 73 -5.03 1.98 -0.07
CA LEU A 73 -5.22 1.36 1.25
C LEU A 73 -5.08 2.34 2.41
N HIS A 74 -4.37 3.45 2.23
CA HIS A 74 -4.45 4.57 3.19
C HIS A 74 -5.87 5.15 3.28
N TRP A 75 -6.59 5.27 2.15
CA TRP A 75 -7.99 5.70 2.14
C TRP A 75 -8.92 4.67 2.78
N TRP A 76 -8.67 3.37 2.59
CA TRP A 76 -9.41 2.34 3.31
C TRP A 76 -9.28 2.50 4.83
N LEU A 77 -8.05 2.65 5.33
CA LEU A 77 -7.82 2.67 6.77
C LEU A 77 -8.26 3.97 7.43
N ILE A 78 -8.17 5.12 6.75
CA ILE A 78 -8.57 6.39 7.36
C ILE A 78 -10.09 6.47 7.60
N ASP A 79 -10.88 5.85 6.72
CA ASP A 79 -12.35 5.84 6.80
C ASP A 79 -12.89 4.64 7.59
N HIS A 80 -12.04 3.72 8.08
CA HIS A 80 -12.48 2.51 8.78
C HIS A 80 -12.52 2.71 10.29
N ASP A 81 -13.70 2.58 10.87
CA ASP A 81 -13.99 2.88 12.29
C ASP A 81 -13.06 2.19 13.30
N GLN A 82 -12.58 0.98 12.98
CA GLN A 82 -11.74 0.19 13.87
C GLN A 82 -10.23 0.36 13.64
N ALA A 83 -9.81 1.18 12.66
CA ALA A 83 -8.39 1.33 12.31
C ALA A 83 -7.56 1.88 13.48
N ALA A 84 -8.07 2.89 14.20
CA ALA A 84 -7.36 3.44 15.36
C ALA A 84 -7.13 2.39 16.45
N ALA A 85 -8.17 1.61 16.79
CA ALA A 85 -8.07 0.54 17.78
C ALA A 85 -7.11 -0.58 17.35
N ALA A 86 -7.09 -0.91 16.05
CA ALA A 86 -6.15 -1.89 15.51
C ALA A 86 -4.70 -1.40 15.58
N ILE A 87 -4.45 -0.13 15.24
CA ILE A 87 -3.14 0.53 15.35
C ILE A 87 -2.64 0.48 16.79
N ASP A 88 -3.47 0.83 17.76
CA ASP A 88 -3.09 0.76 19.18
C ASP A 88 -2.79 -0.68 19.63
N ALA A 89 -3.59 -1.65 19.15
CA ALA A 89 -3.42 -3.06 19.49
C ALA A 89 -2.12 -3.68 18.98
N THR A 90 -1.46 -3.08 17.97
CA THR A 90 -0.12 -3.52 17.53
C THR A 90 0.90 -3.46 18.66
N GLY A 91 0.69 -2.64 19.71
CA GLY A 91 1.59 -2.52 20.86
C GLY A 91 1.83 -3.83 21.62
N ALA A 92 0.89 -4.77 21.55
CA ALA A 92 1.04 -6.09 22.19
C ALA A 92 2.10 -6.97 21.51
N THR A 93 2.25 -6.85 20.19
CA THR A 93 3.24 -7.59 19.40
C THR A 93 4.52 -6.78 19.20
N TRP A 94 4.39 -5.47 18.98
CA TRP A 94 5.49 -4.53 18.81
C TRP A 94 5.43 -3.42 19.88
N PRO A 95 6.02 -3.66 21.08
CA PRO A 95 6.04 -2.66 22.17
C PRO A 95 6.71 -1.35 21.79
N SER A 96 7.66 -1.38 20.84
CA SER A 96 8.32 -0.21 20.27
C SER A 96 8.45 -0.36 18.76
N THR A 97 8.35 0.75 18.02
CA THR A 97 8.64 0.79 16.58
C THR A 97 9.88 1.63 16.28
N PRO A 98 10.61 1.36 15.19
CA PRO A 98 11.80 2.12 14.83
C PRO A 98 11.46 3.54 14.36
N SER A 99 12.48 4.40 14.43
CA SER A 99 12.46 5.72 13.82
C SER A 99 12.50 5.63 12.28
N ALA A 100 12.28 6.75 11.60
CA ALA A 100 12.37 6.81 10.14
C ALA A 100 13.76 6.41 9.59
N SER A 101 14.85 6.80 10.27
CA SER A 101 16.22 6.44 9.85
C SER A 101 16.50 4.95 10.02
N ASP A 102 15.77 4.28 10.92
CA ASP A 102 15.93 2.86 11.22
C ASP A 102 14.89 1.99 10.48
N GLY A 103 14.20 2.57 9.48
CA GLY A 103 13.30 1.85 8.59
C GLY A 103 11.81 1.90 8.96
N GLY A 104 11.44 2.68 9.97
CA GLY A 104 10.05 3.04 10.29
C GLY A 104 9.54 4.22 9.47
N ALA A 105 8.40 4.78 9.89
CA ALA A 105 7.85 6.02 9.35
C ALA A 105 8.19 7.23 10.25
N ARG A 106 7.61 8.40 9.95
CA ARG A 106 7.90 9.67 10.64
C ARG A 106 7.48 9.72 12.12
N SER A 107 6.67 8.78 12.58
CA SER A 107 6.21 8.66 13.96
C SER A 107 5.81 7.23 14.27
N ASP A 108 5.75 6.86 15.54
CA ASP A 108 5.33 5.51 15.97
C ASP A 108 3.92 5.15 15.44
N HIS A 109 2.95 6.06 15.59
CA HIS A 109 1.61 5.88 15.00
C HIS A 109 1.67 5.66 13.49
N SER A 110 2.50 6.43 12.77
CA SER A 110 2.65 6.26 11.33
C SER A 110 3.31 4.92 10.99
N THR A 111 4.30 4.46 11.75
CA THR A 111 4.94 3.16 11.52
C THR A 111 3.94 2.03 11.71
N ARG A 112 3.12 2.10 12.77
CA ARG A 112 2.06 1.12 13.06
C ARG A 112 0.96 1.10 12.01
N LEU A 113 0.54 2.27 11.50
CA LEU A 113 -0.35 2.36 10.35
C LEU A 113 0.25 1.61 9.13
N HIS A 114 1.55 1.81 8.86
CA HIS A 114 2.22 1.17 7.73
C HIS A 114 2.36 -0.36 7.87
N LEU A 115 2.32 -0.93 9.08
CA LEU A 115 2.21 -2.38 9.24
C LEU A 115 0.95 -2.90 8.54
N PHE A 116 -0.19 -2.22 8.71
CA PHE A 116 -1.44 -2.60 8.04
C PHE A 116 -1.44 -2.26 6.55
N VAL A 117 -1.04 -1.04 6.17
CA VAL A 117 -1.04 -0.62 4.76
C VAL A 117 -0.15 -1.54 3.93
N CYS A 118 1.10 -1.76 4.36
CA CYS A 118 2.01 -2.64 3.64
C CYS A 118 1.52 -4.09 3.63
N PHE A 119 0.94 -4.58 4.73
CA PHE A 119 0.41 -5.95 4.79
C PHE A 119 -0.72 -6.15 3.78
N LEU A 120 -1.72 -5.27 3.79
CA LEU A 120 -2.84 -5.32 2.86
C LEU A 120 -2.39 -5.11 1.41
N GLU A 121 -1.38 -4.25 1.18
CA GLU A 121 -0.75 -4.06 -0.13
C GLU A 121 -0.13 -5.37 -0.62
N HIS A 122 0.62 -6.07 0.24
CA HIS A 122 1.23 -7.34 -0.12
C HIS A 122 0.19 -8.42 -0.42
N ARG A 123 -0.89 -8.51 0.37
CA ARG A 123 -2.02 -9.43 0.11
C ARG A 123 -2.73 -9.10 -1.20
N ALA A 124 -2.94 -7.82 -1.50
CA ALA A 124 -3.48 -7.38 -2.78
C ALA A 124 -2.56 -7.74 -3.95
N MET A 125 -1.25 -7.56 -3.80
CA MET A 125 -0.28 -7.99 -4.83
C MET A 125 -0.31 -9.51 -5.03
N GLN A 126 -0.35 -10.31 -3.96
CA GLN A 126 -0.48 -11.76 -4.06
C GLN A 126 -1.73 -12.17 -4.86
N LEU A 127 -2.87 -11.55 -4.57
CA LEU A 127 -4.13 -11.80 -5.29
C LEU A 127 -4.02 -11.48 -6.78
N LEU A 128 -3.41 -10.35 -7.13
CA LEU A 128 -3.43 -9.82 -8.49
C LEU A 128 -2.33 -10.40 -9.38
N THR A 129 -1.13 -10.59 -8.85
CA THR A 129 0.07 -10.95 -9.63
C THR A 129 0.60 -12.35 -9.33
N GLY A 130 0.09 -13.00 -8.27
CA GLY A 130 0.60 -14.25 -7.75
C GLY A 130 1.72 -14.07 -6.72
N PRO A 131 2.01 -15.10 -5.91
CA PRO A 131 2.91 -15.00 -4.76
C PRO A 131 4.35 -14.64 -5.14
N ASP A 132 4.87 -15.18 -6.23
CA ASP A 132 6.27 -14.96 -6.65
C ASP A 132 6.52 -13.49 -6.99
N ARG A 133 5.69 -12.92 -7.87
CA ARG A 133 5.79 -11.50 -8.27
C ARG A 133 5.52 -10.57 -7.09
N ALA A 134 4.60 -10.93 -6.20
CA ALA A 134 4.36 -10.15 -4.99
C ALA A 134 5.57 -10.15 -4.04
N SER A 135 6.29 -11.28 -3.93
CA SER A 135 7.53 -11.37 -3.15
C SER A 135 8.66 -10.54 -3.79
N ASP A 136 8.79 -10.55 -5.11
CA ASP A 136 9.78 -9.74 -5.84
C ASP A 136 9.55 -8.23 -5.62
N VAL A 137 8.28 -7.81 -5.66
CA VAL A 137 7.91 -6.42 -5.36
C VAL A 137 8.24 -6.05 -3.93
N LEU A 138 7.92 -6.93 -2.97
CA LEU A 138 8.24 -6.70 -1.56
C LEU A 138 9.74 -6.49 -1.36
N THR A 139 10.59 -7.33 -1.98
CA THR A 139 12.05 -7.18 -1.96
C THR A 139 12.48 -5.86 -2.62
N THR A 140 11.96 -5.55 -3.80
CA THR A 140 12.27 -4.31 -4.53
C THR A 140 11.94 -3.05 -3.69
N GLN A 141 10.85 -3.06 -2.93
CA GLN A 141 10.46 -1.94 -2.08
C GLN A 141 11.35 -1.84 -0.83
N ILE A 142 11.76 -2.97 -0.24
CA ILE A 142 12.75 -3.01 0.85
C ILE A 142 14.07 -2.39 0.39
N ASP A 143 14.60 -2.85 -0.75
CA ASP A 143 15.88 -2.39 -1.30
C ASP A 143 15.85 -0.90 -1.64
N ALA A 144 14.67 -0.40 -2.01
CA ALA A 144 14.48 1.01 -2.30
C ALA A 144 14.13 1.86 -1.06
N GLY A 145 14.26 1.31 0.15
CA GLY A 145 14.12 2.02 1.42
C GLY A 145 12.68 2.39 1.81
N LEU A 146 11.67 1.73 1.22
CA LEU A 146 10.27 2.03 1.51
C LEU A 146 9.78 1.23 2.73
N TYR A 147 10.00 1.78 3.92
CA TYR A 147 9.68 1.15 5.20
C TYR A 147 10.32 -0.24 5.37
N PRO A 148 11.66 -0.36 5.24
CA PRO A 148 12.32 -1.66 5.18
C PRO A 148 12.15 -2.48 6.46
N TRP A 149 11.98 -1.85 7.64
CA TRP A 149 11.66 -2.60 8.86
C TRP A 149 10.24 -3.16 8.80
N VAL A 150 9.24 -2.30 8.50
CA VAL A 150 7.83 -2.71 8.35
C VAL A 150 7.71 -3.89 7.38
N ARG A 151 8.31 -3.78 6.20
CA ARG A 151 8.25 -4.82 5.16
C ARG A 151 8.99 -6.12 5.52
N ARG A 152 9.95 -6.10 6.45
CA ARG A 152 10.56 -7.32 7.01
C ARG A 152 9.63 -7.97 8.04
N GLU A 153 9.04 -7.17 8.93
CA GLU A 153 8.02 -7.66 9.88
C GLU A 153 6.85 -8.33 9.16
N LEU A 154 6.46 -7.81 7.99
CA LEU A 154 5.48 -8.47 7.12
C LEU A 154 5.86 -9.92 6.80
N ARG A 155 7.14 -10.26 6.59
CA ARG A 155 7.51 -11.65 6.26
C ARG A 155 7.41 -12.55 7.49
N GLU A 156 7.77 -12.03 8.65
CA GLU A 156 7.93 -12.80 9.89
C GLU A 156 6.63 -12.90 10.71
N GLN A 157 5.76 -11.89 10.62
CA GLN A 157 4.60 -11.71 11.50
C GLN A 157 3.27 -11.68 10.73
N GLN A 158 3.18 -12.35 9.58
CA GLN A 158 1.95 -12.40 8.77
C GLN A 158 0.73 -12.85 9.59
N THR A 159 0.90 -13.87 10.43
CA THR A 159 -0.19 -14.40 11.26
C THR A 159 -0.69 -13.37 12.28
N ALA A 160 0.21 -12.59 12.88
CA ALA A 160 -0.17 -11.55 13.85
C ALA A 160 -0.95 -10.43 13.16
N LEU A 161 -0.49 -9.97 11.98
CA LEU A 161 -1.18 -8.96 11.18
C LEU A 161 -2.54 -9.44 10.69
N SER A 162 -2.61 -10.67 10.18
CA SER A 162 -3.86 -11.33 9.78
C SER A 162 -4.85 -11.42 10.95
N THR A 163 -4.39 -11.84 12.13
CA THR A 163 -5.22 -11.92 13.34
C THR A 163 -5.75 -10.55 13.77
N LEU A 164 -4.94 -9.49 13.67
CA LEU A 164 -5.39 -8.13 13.95
C LEU A 164 -6.41 -7.65 12.90
N CYS A 165 -6.17 -7.93 11.61
CA CYS A 165 -7.14 -7.62 10.56
C CYS A 165 -8.47 -8.36 10.74
N ASP A 166 -8.43 -9.62 11.21
CA ASP A 166 -9.64 -10.39 11.55
C ASP A 166 -10.39 -9.78 12.72
N ARG A 167 -9.66 -9.47 13.81
CA ARG A 167 -10.24 -8.96 15.05
C ARG A 167 -10.87 -7.58 14.89
N TYR A 168 -10.26 -6.74 14.07
CA TYR A 168 -10.68 -5.35 13.84
C TYR A 168 -11.33 -5.12 12.47
N GLU A 169 -11.74 -6.22 11.80
CA GLU A 169 -12.47 -6.21 10.53
C GLU A 169 -11.80 -5.38 9.40
N LEU A 170 -10.47 -5.28 9.42
CA LEU A 170 -9.70 -4.41 8.53
C LEU A 170 -9.50 -4.97 7.12
N TRP A 171 -10.07 -6.12 6.79
CA TRP A 171 -9.93 -6.69 5.45
C TRP A 171 -10.79 -5.89 4.43
N PRO A 172 -10.17 -5.27 3.40
CA PRO A 172 -10.88 -4.75 2.25
C PRO A 172 -11.83 -5.81 1.66
N PRO A 173 -12.98 -5.42 1.10
CA PRO A 173 -13.98 -6.37 0.58
C PRO A 173 -13.38 -7.46 -0.31
N ARG A 174 -12.46 -7.07 -1.21
CA ARG A 174 -11.81 -7.99 -2.16
C ARG A 174 -10.84 -8.96 -1.50
N LEU A 175 -10.12 -8.53 -0.45
CA LEU A 175 -9.13 -9.37 0.22
C LEU A 175 -9.74 -10.39 1.19
N ARG A 176 -11.02 -10.22 1.56
CA ARG A 176 -11.76 -11.21 2.37
C ARG A 176 -11.83 -12.58 1.68
N GLU A 177 -11.76 -12.61 0.35
CA GLU A 177 -11.77 -13.83 -0.46
C GLU A 177 -10.55 -14.71 -0.22
N ILE A 178 -9.40 -14.11 0.15
CA ILE A 178 -8.12 -14.79 0.36
C ILE A 178 -7.63 -14.72 1.81
N ARG A 179 -8.54 -14.43 2.75
CA ARG A 179 -8.22 -14.33 4.19
C ARG A 179 -7.79 -15.66 4.80
N ALA A 180 -8.27 -16.79 4.26
CA ALA A 180 -8.11 -18.12 4.84
C ALA A 180 -6.86 -18.90 4.35
N GLU A 181 -6.06 -18.31 3.46
CA GLU A 181 -4.81 -18.88 2.93
C GLU A 181 -3.59 -18.41 3.72
#